data_AF-A0A841LX20-F1
#
_entry.id   AF-A0A841LX20-F1
#
_cell.length_a   1.000
_cell.length_b   1.000
_cell.length_c   1.000
_cell.angle_alpha   90.00
_cell.angle_beta   90.00
_cell.angle_gamma   90.00
#
_symmetry.space_group_name_H-M   'P 1'
#
loop_
_entity.id
_entity.type
_entity.pdbx_description
1 polymer ?
#
loop_
_entity_poly.entity_id
_entity_poly.type
_entity_poly.pdbx_seq_one_letter_code
_entity_poly.pdbx_strand_id
1 'polypeptide(L)'
;MTNASAGNNLGEAISYDVMGNITSLTRDGFGTNNYTGYNGNRLTAISGFTNSSYGYDANGNLTSDSQKNITLGYNFLNLPQTVSGSQNLTYTYNAAGEKLQKQAGGTTTNYIDGIQYTNNSIDFIQTEEGLARRSGSNYSYEYNLSDHLGNVRATFYQNPTTNQLEVLQRDDYYAFGLRKEPVVKAGLNKYLYNGKELQEELGQYDYGARFYDPVIGRWNVVDPHGERYESISNYSYAFNNPARFVDLKGRDPGDVVVVFGGADLSRNGDRGGAPLILQKIREGHLDKRGGVGQAFQSTYWGTSLDDSKSLDKATQYAYDFVLANYNKVGQEDVEGGQIIIQGYSYGGVLANHLTKRLKEAKLDVNLLVTVDAAAGPESSNVDRTISSNVEKNINYYQTTPSLIRSRGDRNKKGDGDKNKNTIRNIDVSKITNEHGKIDDKLLQNVVNDILKQLN
;
A
#
# COMPACT_ATOMS: atom_id res chain seq x y z
N MET A 1 27.26 -9.32 -7.02
CA MET A 1 26.34 -10.27 -6.36
C MET A 1 26.56 -10.19 -4.86
N THR A 2 25.63 -9.57 -4.14
CA THR A 2 25.61 -9.61 -2.68
C THR A 2 24.56 -10.63 -2.26
N ASN A 3 25.00 -11.78 -1.74
CA ASN A 3 24.10 -12.72 -1.09
C ASN A 3 23.69 -12.11 0.25
N ALA A 4 22.42 -11.69 0.37
CA ALA A 4 21.83 -11.39 1.66
C ALA A 4 21.17 -12.68 2.17
N SER A 5 21.84 -13.35 3.10
CA SER A 5 21.25 -14.43 3.89
C SER A 5 21.02 -13.90 5.31
N ALA A 6 19.76 -13.78 5.69
CA ALA A 6 19.37 -13.65 7.09
C ALA A 6 18.39 -14.78 7.44
N GLY A 7 18.89 -15.73 8.25
CA GLY A 7 18.15 -16.37 9.34
C GLY A 7 17.17 -17.51 9.04
N ASN A 8 16.51 -17.58 7.88
CA ASN A 8 15.37 -18.51 7.68
C ASN A 8 15.39 -19.34 6.36
N ASN A 9 16.54 -19.51 5.69
CA ASN A 9 16.64 -20.19 4.38
C ASN A 9 15.67 -19.60 3.33
N LEU A 10 15.59 -18.26 3.27
CA LEU A 10 14.79 -17.48 2.32
C LEU A 10 15.69 -16.54 1.51
N GLY A 11 16.98 -16.86 1.38
CA GLY A 11 17.93 -16.06 0.62
C GLY A 11 17.55 -16.01 -0.86
N GLU A 12 17.73 -14.83 -1.45
CA GLU A 12 17.66 -14.62 -2.89
C GLU A 12 18.96 -13.98 -3.40
N ALA A 13 19.42 -14.44 -4.56
CA ALA A 13 20.50 -13.81 -5.30
C ALA A 13 20.01 -13.49 -6.71
N ILE A 14 20.14 -12.22 -7.11
CA ILE A 14 19.48 -11.69 -8.30
C ILE A 14 20.50 -10.90 -9.13
N SER A 15 20.38 -11.02 -10.44
CA SER A 15 21.15 -10.24 -11.41
C SER A 15 20.21 -9.63 -12.45
N TYR A 16 20.62 -8.50 -13.03
CA TYR A 16 19.83 -7.76 -14.00
C TYR A 16 20.68 -7.38 -15.22
N ASP A 17 20.04 -7.12 -16.36
CA ASP A 17 20.66 -6.43 -17.49
C ASP A 17 20.56 -4.89 -17.33
N VAL A 18 21.06 -4.16 -18.33
CA VAL A 18 21.07 -2.68 -18.33
C VAL A 18 19.68 -2.04 -18.45
N MET A 19 18.66 -2.82 -18.84
CA MET A 19 17.26 -2.37 -18.94
C MET A 19 16.45 -2.76 -17.70
N GLY A 20 17.11 -3.33 -16.69
CA GLY A 20 16.46 -3.80 -15.46
C GLY A 20 15.69 -5.11 -15.63
N ASN A 21 15.93 -5.89 -16.70
CA ASN A 21 15.39 -7.24 -16.80
C ASN A 21 16.18 -8.19 -15.91
N ILE A 22 15.50 -9.07 -15.17
CA ILE A 22 16.15 -10.12 -14.39
C ILE A 22 16.90 -11.06 -15.35
N THR A 23 18.18 -11.31 -15.12
CA THR A 23 19.02 -12.25 -15.88
C THR A 23 19.24 -13.56 -15.13
N SER A 24 19.21 -13.52 -13.80
CA SER A 24 19.28 -14.70 -12.93
C SER A 24 18.54 -14.43 -11.62
N LEU A 25 17.81 -15.43 -11.13
CA LEU A 25 17.08 -15.40 -9.86
C LEU A 25 17.28 -16.73 -9.14
N THR A 26 18.12 -16.72 -8.11
CA THR A 26 18.40 -17.88 -7.26
C THR A 26 17.67 -17.75 -5.95
N ARG A 27 17.02 -18.83 -5.52
CA ARG A 27 16.28 -18.89 -4.26
C ARG A 27 16.69 -20.11 -3.45
N ASP A 28 16.95 -19.91 -2.17
CA ASP A 28 17.17 -21.01 -1.23
C ASP A 28 15.99 -21.99 -1.30
N GLY A 29 16.24 -23.29 -1.40
CA GLY A 29 15.19 -24.33 -1.45
C GLY A 29 14.54 -24.59 -2.82
N PHE A 30 14.76 -23.75 -3.83
CA PHE A 30 14.24 -23.97 -5.19
C PHE A 30 15.35 -24.04 -6.26
N GLY A 31 16.45 -23.31 -6.08
CA GLY A 31 17.56 -23.24 -7.04
C GLY A 31 17.50 -21.98 -7.91
N THR A 32 18.16 -22.01 -9.08
CA THR A 32 18.34 -20.85 -9.95
C THR A 32 17.45 -20.93 -11.18
N ASN A 33 16.68 -19.87 -11.43
CA ASN A 33 16.12 -19.56 -12.75
C ASN A 33 17.09 -18.66 -13.52
N ASN A 34 17.57 -19.13 -14.67
CA ASN A 34 18.35 -18.35 -15.63
C ASN A 34 17.41 -17.84 -16.72
N TYR A 35 17.45 -16.54 -17.00
CA TYR A 35 16.59 -15.91 -18.00
C TYR A 35 17.35 -15.90 -19.32
N THR A 36 17.13 -16.95 -20.12
CA THR A 36 17.97 -17.33 -21.26
C THR A 36 17.62 -16.60 -22.55
N GLY A 37 16.52 -15.84 -22.58
CA GLY A 37 16.14 -15.09 -23.76
C GLY A 37 15.24 -13.90 -23.47
N TYR A 38 15.51 -12.80 -24.17
CA TYR A 38 14.66 -11.62 -24.21
C TYR A 38 14.49 -11.12 -25.65
N ASN A 39 13.32 -10.61 -25.98
CA ASN A 39 13.07 -9.81 -27.19
C ASN A 39 12.61 -8.41 -26.75
N GLY A 40 13.54 -7.45 -26.76
CA GLY A 40 13.37 -6.22 -26.01
C GLY A 40 13.22 -6.55 -24.52
N ASN A 41 12.18 -6.06 -23.87
CA ASN A 41 11.87 -6.36 -22.47
C ASN A 41 10.94 -7.57 -22.26
N ARG A 42 10.59 -8.30 -23.33
CA ARG A 42 9.74 -9.51 -23.26
C ARG A 42 10.60 -10.74 -23.01
N LEU A 43 10.36 -11.42 -21.89
CA LEU A 43 11.07 -12.66 -21.53
C LEU A 43 10.64 -13.78 -22.45
N THR A 44 11.54 -14.38 -23.23
CA THR A 44 11.19 -15.44 -24.19
C THR A 44 11.50 -16.85 -23.68
N ALA A 45 12.45 -17.00 -22.74
CA ALA A 45 12.77 -18.30 -22.18
C ALA A 45 13.46 -18.21 -20.80
N ILE A 46 13.24 -19.23 -19.98
CA ILE A 46 13.99 -19.49 -18.75
C ILE A 46 14.45 -20.95 -18.68
N SER A 47 15.52 -21.20 -17.92
CA SER A 47 15.99 -22.55 -17.59
C SER A 47 16.46 -22.68 -16.14
N GLY A 48 16.59 -23.92 -15.66
CA GLY A 48 17.09 -24.23 -14.31
C GLY A 48 15.98 -24.75 -13.42
N PHE A 49 15.67 -24.03 -12.33
CA PHE A 49 14.60 -24.39 -11.38
C PHE A 49 13.28 -24.66 -12.11
N THR A 50 12.91 -23.76 -13.02
CA THR A 50 11.81 -23.94 -13.96
C THR A 50 12.31 -23.74 -15.38
N ASN A 51 11.75 -24.49 -16.32
CA ASN A 51 12.11 -24.42 -17.73
C ASN A 51 10.84 -24.07 -18.52
N SER A 52 10.83 -22.90 -19.15
CA SER A 52 9.69 -22.42 -19.92
C SER A 52 10.13 -21.59 -21.12
N SER A 53 9.32 -21.60 -22.16
CA SER A 53 9.32 -20.64 -23.26
C SER A 53 8.01 -19.87 -23.28
N TYR A 54 8.10 -18.61 -23.70
CA TYR A 54 7.04 -17.63 -23.59
C TYR A 54 6.76 -16.96 -24.95
N GLY A 55 5.49 -16.93 -25.33
CA GLY A 55 5.00 -16.20 -26.51
C GLY A 55 4.34 -14.88 -26.12
N TYR A 56 4.35 -13.90 -27.02
CA TYR A 56 3.67 -12.61 -26.82
C TYR A 56 2.91 -12.18 -28.07
N ASP A 57 1.84 -11.41 -27.89
CA ASP A 57 1.19 -10.70 -28.97
C ASP A 57 1.91 -9.38 -29.33
N ALA A 58 1.34 -8.63 -30.28
CA ALA A 58 1.87 -7.36 -30.73
C ALA A 58 1.73 -6.23 -29.68
N ASN A 59 0.79 -6.35 -28.74
CA ASN A 59 0.61 -5.42 -27.63
C ASN A 59 1.57 -5.73 -26.46
N GLY A 60 2.31 -6.84 -26.53
CA GLY A 60 3.21 -7.27 -25.48
C GLY A 60 2.54 -8.08 -24.38
N ASN A 61 1.36 -8.65 -24.62
CA ASN A 61 0.73 -9.56 -23.68
C ASN A 61 1.27 -10.98 -23.84
N LEU A 62 1.55 -11.66 -22.73
CA LEU A 62 1.99 -13.06 -22.74
C LEU A 62 0.89 -13.97 -23.31
N THR A 63 1.10 -14.58 -24.46
CA THR A 63 0.13 -15.47 -25.11
C THR A 63 0.36 -16.95 -24.84
N SER A 64 1.55 -17.36 -24.38
CA SER A 64 1.82 -18.75 -24.02
C SER A 64 2.90 -18.91 -22.96
N ASP A 65 2.77 -19.96 -22.16
CA ASP A 65 3.77 -20.43 -21.19
C ASP A 65 3.90 -21.95 -21.31
N SER A 66 5.05 -22.43 -21.78
CA SER A 66 5.26 -23.85 -22.07
C SER A 66 5.38 -24.71 -20.82
N GLN A 67 5.86 -24.17 -19.70
CA GLN A 67 5.96 -24.89 -18.44
C GLN A 67 4.58 -25.18 -17.88
N LYS A 68 3.69 -24.17 -17.92
CA LYS A 68 2.30 -24.32 -17.50
C LYS A 68 1.45 -25.01 -18.56
N ASN A 69 1.95 -25.12 -19.80
CA ASN A 69 1.23 -25.62 -20.98
C ASN A 69 -0.11 -24.89 -21.18
N ILE A 70 -0.05 -23.56 -21.16
CA ILE A 70 -1.22 -22.69 -21.32
C ILE A 70 -1.04 -21.71 -22.48
N THR A 71 -2.18 -21.33 -23.06
CA THR A 71 -2.32 -20.24 -24.02
C THR A 71 -3.31 -19.22 -23.46
N LEU A 72 -2.99 -17.93 -23.55
CA LEU A 72 -3.80 -16.84 -23.02
C LEU A 72 -4.34 -15.95 -24.15
N GLY A 73 -5.62 -15.61 -24.07
CA GLY A 73 -6.27 -14.58 -24.88
C GLY A 73 -6.63 -13.37 -24.02
N TYR A 74 -6.59 -12.18 -24.62
CA TYR A 74 -6.77 -10.91 -23.92
C TYR A 74 -7.93 -10.10 -24.51
N ASN A 75 -8.53 -9.26 -23.67
CA ASN A 75 -9.51 -8.27 -24.12
C ASN A 75 -8.84 -6.96 -24.59
N PHE A 76 -9.63 -5.98 -25.00
CA PHE A 76 -9.14 -4.66 -25.46
C PHE A 76 -8.41 -3.83 -24.38
N LEU A 77 -8.53 -4.21 -23.11
CA LEU A 77 -7.83 -3.59 -21.99
C LEU A 77 -6.52 -4.33 -21.65
N ASN A 78 -6.09 -5.29 -22.48
CA ASN A 78 -4.94 -6.15 -22.22
C ASN A 78 -5.08 -6.98 -20.92
N LEU A 79 -6.31 -7.28 -20.50
CA LEU A 79 -6.59 -8.17 -19.36
C LEU A 79 -6.83 -9.62 -19.85
N PRO A 80 -6.31 -10.65 -19.15
CA PRO A 80 -6.53 -12.04 -19.53
C PRO A 80 -8.03 -12.35 -19.57
N GLN A 81 -8.55 -12.74 -20.74
CA GLN A 81 -9.96 -13.06 -20.95
C GLN A 81 -10.18 -14.58 -21.00
N THR A 82 -9.27 -15.31 -21.65
CA THR A 82 -9.35 -16.76 -21.78
C THR A 82 -8.00 -17.41 -21.51
N VAL A 83 -8.02 -18.58 -20.88
CA VAL A 83 -6.85 -19.45 -20.77
C VAL A 83 -7.25 -20.85 -21.22
N SER A 84 -6.47 -21.45 -22.11
CA SER A 84 -6.66 -22.81 -22.61
C SER A 84 -5.37 -23.62 -22.52
N GLY A 85 -5.44 -24.94 -22.71
CA GLY A 85 -4.31 -25.87 -22.58
C GLY A 85 -4.51 -26.81 -21.41
N SER A 86 -3.55 -26.84 -20.48
CA SER A 86 -3.67 -27.60 -19.22
C SER A 86 -4.78 -27.08 -18.31
N GLN A 87 -5.11 -25.80 -18.44
CA GLN A 87 -6.20 -25.13 -17.73
C GLN A 87 -7.27 -24.66 -18.72
N ASN A 88 -8.48 -24.49 -18.23
CA ASN A 88 -9.58 -23.90 -18.99
C ASN A 88 -10.26 -22.83 -18.13
N LEU A 89 -9.92 -21.57 -18.39
CA LEU A 89 -10.37 -20.41 -17.62
C LEU A 89 -11.04 -19.38 -18.52
N THR A 90 -12.06 -18.73 -18.01
CA THR A 90 -12.62 -17.51 -18.62
C THR A 90 -12.80 -16.45 -17.55
N TYR A 91 -12.41 -15.22 -17.87
CA TYR A 91 -12.59 -14.06 -17.00
C TYR A 91 -13.54 -13.07 -17.65
N THR A 92 -14.40 -12.46 -16.84
CA THR A 92 -15.30 -11.39 -17.27
C THR A 92 -14.98 -10.14 -16.46
N TYR A 93 -14.88 -9.01 -17.15
CA TYR A 93 -14.57 -7.70 -16.57
C TYR A 93 -15.63 -6.69 -16.96
N ASN A 94 -15.79 -5.65 -16.15
CA ASN A 94 -16.54 -4.47 -16.58
C ASN A 94 -15.68 -3.58 -17.51
N ALA A 95 -16.28 -2.48 -18.00
CA ALA A 95 -15.59 -1.55 -18.90
C ALA A 95 -14.43 -0.78 -18.25
N ALA A 96 -14.35 -0.72 -16.91
CA ALA A 96 -13.23 -0.13 -16.18
C ALA A 96 -12.07 -1.13 -15.95
N GLY A 97 -12.25 -2.40 -16.35
CA GLY A 97 -11.27 -3.47 -16.15
C GLY A 97 -11.36 -4.16 -14.80
N GLU A 98 -12.43 -3.94 -14.03
CA GLU A 98 -12.64 -4.65 -12.76
C GLU A 98 -13.17 -6.06 -13.05
N LYS A 99 -12.54 -7.07 -12.45
CA LYS A 99 -12.92 -8.48 -12.62
C LYS A 99 -14.26 -8.73 -11.93
N LEU A 100 -15.26 -9.16 -12.71
CA LEU A 100 -16.60 -9.49 -12.25
C LEU A 100 -16.78 -11.00 -12.03
N GLN A 101 -16.13 -11.83 -12.85
CA GLN A 101 -16.30 -13.27 -12.81
C GLN A 101 -15.05 -14.01 -13.26
N LYS A 102 -14.80 -15.18 -12.66
CA LYS A 102 -13.88 -16.22 -13.12
C LYS A 102 -14.65 -17.53 -13.28
N GLN A 103 -14.44 -18.23 -14.37
CA GLN A 103 -14.86 -19.62 -14.54
C GLN A 103 -13.63 -20.50 -14.65
N ALA A 104 -13.55 -21.55 -13.83
CA ALA A 104 -12.41 -22.47 -13.77
C ALA A 104 -12.88 -23.89 -13.43
N GLY A 105 -12.60 -24.87 -14.30
CA GLY A 105 -12.92 -26.28 -14.03
C GLY A 105 -14.40 -26.55 -13.70
N GLY A 106 -15.32 -25.78 -14.29
CA GLY A 106 -16.77 -25.85 -14.01
C GLY A 106 -17.23 -25.05 -12.78
N THR A 107 -16.31 -24.46 -12.00
CA THR A 107 -16.64 -23.56 -10.89
C THR A 107 -16.77 -22.13 -11.41
N THR A 108 -17.87 -21.47 -11.06
CA THR A 108 -18.06 -20.04 -11.32
C THR A 108 -17.83 -19.24 -10.03
N THR A 109 -16.90 -18.30 -10.09
CA THR A 109 -16.61 -17.36 -9.02
C THR A 109 -17.06 -15.96 -9.45
N ASN A 110 -17.94 -15.30 -8.70
CA ASN A 110 -18.34 -13.92 -8.94
C ASN A 110 -17.76 -12.98 -7.86
N TYR A 111 -17.36 -11.79 -8.26
CA TYR A 111 -16.75 -10.77 -7.40
C TYR A 111 -17.65 -9.53 -7.39
N ILE A 112 -18.14 -9.15 -6.21
CA ILE A 112 -19.06 -8.02 -6.03
C ILE A 112 -18.65 -7.25 -4.77
N ASP A 113 -17.95 -6.12 -4.93
CA ASP A 113 -17.61 -5.19 -3.84
C ASP A 113 -17.09 -5.86 -2.56
N GLY A 114 -16.07 -6.71 -2.71
CA GLY A 114 -15.46 -7.45 -1.59
C GLY A 114 -16.21 -8.72 -1.16
N ILE A 115 -17.35 -9.03 -1.75
CA ILE A 115 -18.06 -10.30 -1.57
C ILE A 115 -17.72 -11.25 -2.71
N GLN A 116 -17.25 -12.45 -2.36
CA GLN A 116 -16.99 -13.51 -3.32
C GLN A 116 -18.07 -14.59 -3.25
N TYR A 117 -18.60 -14.95 -4.41
CA TYR A 117 -19.58 -16.01 -4.56
C TYR A 117 -18.98 -17.16 -5.34
N THR A 118 -19.21 -18.38 -4.86
CA THR A 118 -18.89 -19.61 -5.58
C THR A 118 -20.21 -20.31 -5.95
N ASN A 119 -20.44 -20.51 -7.25
CA ASN A 119 -21.67 -21.11 -7.81
C ASN A 119 -22.96 -20.48 -7.22
N ASN A 120 -23.04 -19.15 -7.23
CA ASN A 120 -24.16 -18.33 -6.72
C ASN A 120 -24.38 -18.36 -5.19
N SER A 121 -23.49 -18.98 -4.42
CA SER A 121 -23.50 -18.92 -2.96
C SER A 121 -22.36 -18.05 -2.46
N ILE A 122 -22.61 -17.20 -1.46
CA ILE A 122 -21.54 -16.47 -0.78
C ILE A 122 -20.53 -17.50 -0.25
N ASP A 123 -19.28 -17.32 -0.65
CA ASP A 123 -18.13 -18.05 -0.11
C ASP A 123 -17.62 -17.28 1.12
N PHE A 124 -17.26 -16.00 0.93
CA PHE A 124 -16.88 -15.12 2.02
C PHE A 124 -17.12 -13.64 1.66
N ILE A 125 -17.06 -12.81 2.68
CA ILE A 125 -17.09 -11.35 2.60
C ILE A 125 -15.74 -10.84 3.10
N GLN A 126 -15.04 -10.00 2.33
CA GLN A 126 -13.82 -9.37 2.79
C GLN A 126 -14.11 -8.34 3.89
N THR A 127 -13.17 -8.21 4.81
CA THR A 127 -13.20 -7.22 5.90
C THR A 127 -11.87 -6.46 5.90
N GLU A 128 -11.78 -5.35 6.63
CA GLU A 128 -10.57 -4.53 6.70
C GLU A 128 -9.33 -5.32 7.16
N GLU A 129 -9.53 -6.31 8.05
CA GLU A 129 -8.46 -7.06 8.72
C GLU A 129 -8.43 -8.55 8.30
N GLY A 130 -9.20 -8.97 7.30
CA GLY A 130 -9.33 -10.38 6.93
C GLY A 130 -10.62 -10.70 6.16
N LEU A 131 -11.33 -11.75 6.55
CA LEU A 131 -12.57 -12.15 5.88
C LEU A 131 -13.59 -12.79 6.84
N ALA A 132 -14.87 -12.69 6.49
CA ALA A 132 -15.96 -13.42 7.09
C ALA A 132 -16.36 -14.57 6.15
N ARG A 133 -15.90 -15.79 6.44
CA ARG A 133 -16.19 -16.99 5.65
C ARG A 133 -17.52 -17.58 6.02
N ARG A 134 -18.34 -17.93 5.03
CA ARG A 134 -19.61 -18.60 5.27
C ARG A 134 -19.36 -20.00 5.86
N SER A 135 -20.02 -20.28 6.98
CA SER A 135 -19.98 -21.57 7.68
C SER A 135 -21.42 -22.00 8.02
N GLY A 136 -22.04 -22.74 7.10
CA GLY A 136 -23.46 -23.07 7.18
C GLY A 136 -24.35 -21.83 7.10
N SER A 137 -25.12 -21.58 8.17
CA SER A 137 -25.95 -20.38 8.33
C SER A 137 -25.25 -19.21 9.04
N ASN A 138 -24.02 -19.42 9.52
CA ASN A 138 -23.24 -18.43 10.26
C ASN A 138 -22.00 -18.02 9.46
N TYR A 139 -21.18 -17.15 10.06
CA TYR A 139 -19.89 -16.72 9.51
C TYR A 139 -18.76 -17.00 10.50
N SER A 140 -17.64 -17.50 9.97
CA SER A 140 -16.35 -17.59 10.65
C SER A 140 -15.55 -16.33 10.33
N TYR A 141 -15.23 -15.53 11.34
CA TYR A 141 -14.42 -14.32 11.18
C TYR A 141 -12.94 -14.70 11.29
N GLU A 142 -12.24 -14.58 10.18
CA GLU A 142 -10.83 -14.89 10.00
C GLU A 142 -10.05 -13.58 9.85
N TYR A 143 -8.94 -13.45 10.56
CA TYR A 143 -8.09 -12.27 10.58
C TYR A 143 -6.72 -12.58 9.99
N ASN A 144 -6.12 -11.59 9.34
CA ASN A 144 -4.81 -11.69 8.72
C ASN A 144 -3.78 -10.91 9.54
N LEU A 145 -2.66 -11.55 9.85
CA LEU A 145 -1.45 -10.89 10.29
C LEU A 145 -0.54 -10.68 9.08
N SER A 146 -0.32 -9.42 8.71
CA SER A 146 0.47 -9.06 7.54
C SER A 146 1.84 -8.46 7.90
N ASP A 147 2.81 -8.54 7.00
CA ASP A 147 4.10 -7.85 7.13
C ASP A 147 4.02 -6.38 6.68
N HIS A 148 5.17 -5.67 6.68
CA HIS A 148 5.24 -4.23 6.39
C HIS A 148 4.81 -3.85 4.96
N LEU A 149 4.73 -4.81 4.05
CA LEU A 149 4.27 -4.62 2.66
C LEU A 149 2.83 -5.13 2.46
N GLY A 150 2.17 -5.58 3.52
CA GLY A 150 0.83 -6.13 3.45
C GLY A 150 0.78 -7.59 2.96
N ASN A 151 1.89 -8.34 2.98
CA ASN A 151 1.84 -9.77 2.67
C ASN A 151 1.25 -10.53 3.86
N VAL A 152 0.22 -11.34 3.65
CA VAL A 152 -0.42 -12.12 4.72
C VAL A 152 0.50 -13.23 5.19
N ARG A 153 1.03 -13.15 6.41
CA ARG A 153 1.94 -14.14 7.01
C ARG A 153 1.21 -15.24 7.78
N ALA A 154 0.08 -14.89 8.37
CA ALA A 154 -0.79 -15.85 9.02
C ALA A 154 -2.25 -15.42 8.90
N THR A 155 -3.13 -16.38 8.64
CA THR A 155 -4.58 -16.23 8.80
C THR A 155 -5.00 -17.03 10.03
N PHE A 156 -5.80 -16.44 10.91
CA PHE A 156 -6.21 -17.06 12.16
C PHE A 156 -7.63 -16.67 12.54
N TYR A 157 -8.23 -17.42 13.44
CA TYR A 157 -9.58 -17.14 13.94
C TYR A 157 -9.70 -17.49 15.42
N GLN A 158 -10.77 -17.04 16.06
CA GLN A 158 -11.14 -17.55 17.37
C GLN A 158 -12.03 -18.79 17.17
N ASN A 159 -11.57 -19.95 17.64
CA ASN A 159 -12.36 -21.17 17.55
C ASN A 159 -13.64 -21.01 18.40
N PRO A 160 -14.85 -21.16 17.82
CA PRO A 160 -16.10 -20.90 18.51
C PRO A 160 -16.43 -21.94 19.60
N THR A 161 -15.75 -23.08 19.60
CA THR A 161 -15.94 -24.16 20.58
C THR A 161 -14.99 -23.99 21.77
N THR A 162 -13.71 -23.70 21.51
CA THR A 162 -12.68 -23.61 22.56
C THR A 162 -12.42 -22.18 23.05
N ASN A 163 -12.91 -21.17 22.31
CA ASN A 163 -12.63 -19.73 22.50
C ASN A 163 -11.14 -19.35 22.41
N GLN A 164 -10.28 -20.23 21.90
CA GLN A 164 -8.85 -19.97 21.72
C GLN A 164 -8.55 -19.47 20.30
N LEU A 165 -7.47 -18.70 20.17
CA LEU A 165 -6.92 -18.32 18.87
C LEU A 165 -6.27 -19.53 18.20
N GLU A 166 -6.64 -19.78 16.96
CA GLU A 166 -6.09 -20.85 16.14
C GLU A 166 -5.64 -20.31 14.79
N VAL A 167 -4.41 -20.69 14.40
CA VAL A 167 -3.86 -20.37 13.08
C VAL A 167 -4.44 -21.35 12.05
N LEU A 168 -5.06 -20.79 11.02
CA LEU A 168 -5.66 -21.51 9.89
C LEU A 168 -4.66 -21.70 8.75
N GLN A 169 -3.82 -20.70 8.51
CA GLN A 169 -2.86 -20.71 7.42
C GLN A 169 -1.62 -19.91 7.79
N ARG A 170 -0.44 -20.37 7.36
CA ARG A 170 0.82 -19.63 7.40
C ARG A 170 1.48 -19.59 6.04
N ASP A 171 2.03 -18.43 5.74
CA ASP A 171 2.68 -18.15 4.48
C ASP A 171 3.96 -17.35 4.71
N ASP A 172 5.05 -17.87 4.15
CA ASP A 172 6.31 -17.16 4.04
C ASP A 172 6.59 -16.90 2.56
N TYR A 173 7.20 -15.76 2.26
CA TYR A 173 7.46 -15.33 0.89
C TYR A 173 8.94 -15.05 0.69
N TYR A 174 9.45 -15.41 -0.49
CA TYR A 174 10.64 -14.77 -1.05
C TYR A 174 10.31 -13.33 -1.42
N ALA A 175 11.32 -12.47 -1.66
CA ALA A 175 11.08 -11.04 -1.87
C ALA A 175 10.15 -10.81 -3.06
N PHE A 176 10.29 -11.57 -4.14
CA PHE A 176 9.41 -11.52 -5.33
C PHE A 176 8.08 -12.29 -5.17
N GLY A 177 7.68 -12.65 -3.96
CA GLY A 177 6.32 -13.15 -3.67
C GLY A 177 6.07 -14.63 -3.95
N LEU A 178 7.10 -15.38 -4.35
CA LEU A 178 7.00 -16.85 -4.40
C LEU A 178 6.80 -17.35 -2.97
N ARG A 179 5.82 -18.23 -2.77
CA ARG A 179 5.52 -18.80 -1.46
C ARG A 179 6.54 -19.89 -1.12
N LYS A 180 7.01 -19.91 0.12
CA LYS A 180 7.79 -21.01 0.68
C LYS A 180 6.85 -21.92 1.48
N GLU A 181 6.66 -23.14 0.98
CA GLU A 181 5.94 -24.26 1.63
C GLU A 181 4.77 -23.82 2.54
N PRO A 182 3.64 -23.38 1.95
CA PRO A 182 2.53 -22.88 2.74
C PRO A 182 1.94 -23.96 3.66
N VAL A 183 1.61 -23.58 4.89
CA VAL A 183 0.97 -24.49 5.85
C VAL A 183 -0.49 -24.10 5.97
N VAL A 184 -1.37 -24.89 5.36
CA VAL A 184 -2.83 -24.67 5.39
C VAL A 184 -3.47 -25.75 6.25
N LYS A 185 -4.05 -25.37 7.39
CA LYS A 185 -4.79 -26.26 8.30
C LYS A 185 -6.25 -26.40 7.87
N ALA A 186 -6.90 -25.28 7.54
CA ALA A 186 -8.29 -25.21 7.09
C ALA A 186 -8.56 -23.84 6.45
N GLY A 187 -9.66 -23.73 5.68
CA GLY A 187 -10.14 -22.43 5.20
C GLY A 187 -9.12 -21.67 4.36
N LEU A 188 -8.74 -22.24 3.21
CA LEU A 188 -7.72 -21.64 2.33
C LEU A 188 -8.01 -20.17 2.05
N ASN A 189 -7.07 -19.30 2.43
CA ASN A 189 -7.05 -17.90 2.05
C ASN A 189 -6.22 -17.74 0.76
N LYS A 190 -6.82 -17.11 -0.26
CA LYS A 190 -6.18 -16.82 -1.55
C LYS A 190 -5.66 -15.38 -1.65
N TYR A 191 -6.02 -14.49 -0.73
CA TYR A 191 -5.56 -13.10 -0.70
C TYR A 191 -4.29 -13.03 0.16
N LEU A 192 -3.15 -12.96 -0.52
CA LEU A 192 -1.86 -13.37 0.04
C LEU A 192 -0.79 -12.29 -0.12
N TYR A 193 0.07 -12.41 -1.13
CA TYR A 193 1.15 -11.46 -1.38
C TYR A 193 0.56 -10.09 -1.75
N ASN A 194 0.93 -9.05 -1.01
CA ASN A 194 0.34 -7.71 -1.02
C ASN A 194 -1.20 -7.69 -0.93
N GLY A 195 -1.78 -8.69 -0.25
CA GLY A 195 -3.23 -8.89 -0.14
C GLY A 195 -3.91 -9.23 -1.46
N LYS A 196 -3.17 -9.64 -2.50
CA LYS A 196 -3.72 -9.96 -3.82
C LYS A 196 -4.16 -11.40 -3.94
N GLU A 197 -5.20 -11.62 -4.74
CA GLU A 197 -5.75 -12.94 -4.97
C GLU A 197 -4.80 -13.77 -5.82
N LEU A 198 -4.35 -14.89 -5.30
CA LEU A 198 -3.66 -15.93 -6.05
C LEU A 198 -4.66 -16.65 -6.96
N GLN A 199 -4.51 -16.48 -8.27
CA GLN A 199 -5.11 -17.34 -9.28
C GLN A 199 -4.35 -18.68 -9.27
N GLU A 200 -4.78 -19.59 -8.39
CA GLU A 200 -4.11 -20.88 -8.15
C GLU A 200 -3.92 -21.68 -9.43
N GLU A 201 -4.86 -21.60 -10.37
CA GLU A 201 -4.81 -22.30 -11.64
C GLU A 201 -3.61 -21.83 -12.51
N LEU A 202 -3.18 -20.59 -12.32
CA LEU A 202 -2.06 -19.98 -13.03
C LEU A 202 -0.80 -19.84 -12.16
N GLY A 203 -0.92 -19.93 -10.84
CA GLY A 203 0.14 -19.57 -9.91
C GLY A 203 0.50 -18.08 -9.95
N GLN A 204 -0.44 -17.21 -10.32
CA GLN A 204 -0.23 -15.77 -10.55
C GLN A 204 -1.12 -14.94 -9.64
N TYR A 205 -0.64 -13.77 -9.22
CA TYR A 205 -1.42 -12.85 -8.41
C TYR A 205 -2.18 -11.86 -9.29
N ASP A 206 -3.47 -11.68 -9.03
CA ASP A 206 -4.30 -10.69 -9.70
C ASP A 206 -4.23 -9.34 -8.98
N TYR A 207 -3.57 -8.37 -9.64
CA TYR A 207 -3.46 -6.99 -9.16
C TYR A 207 -4.51 -6.05 -9.74
N GLY A 208 -5.47 -6.58 -10.51
CA GLY A 208 -6.51 -5.82 -11.20
C GLY A 208 -6.09 -5.47 -12.61
N ALA A 209 -5.07 -4.64 -12.79
CA ALA A 209 -4.63 -4.24 -14.14
C ALA A 209 -3.72 -5.25 -14.84
N ARG A 210 -3.04 -6.09 -14.06
CA ARG A 210 -2.06 -7.05 -14.55
C ARG A 210 -2.03 -8.28 -13.67
N PHE A 211 -1.70 -9.43 -14.26
CA PHE A 211 -1.37 -10.63 -13.50
C PHE A 211 0.14 -10.69 -13.29
N TYR A 212 0.55 -10.86 -12.04
CA TYR A 212 1.93 -10.95 -11.61
C TYR A 212 2.35 -12.41 -11.45
N ASP A 213 3.48 -12.79 -12.03
CA ASP A 213 4.04 -14.13 -11.89
C ASP A 213 5.23 -14.12 -10.90
N PRO A 214 5.03 -14.65 -9.68
CA PRO A 214 6.07 -14.68 -8.65
C PRO A 214 7.20 -15.67 -8.96
N VAL A 215 6.98 -16.67 -9.83
CA VAL A 215 8.02 -17.64 -10.20
C VAL A 215 9.13 -16.95 -10.98
N ILE A 216 8.75 -16.09 -11.93
CA ILE A 216 9.66 -15.27 -12.74
C ILE A 216 9.86 -13.85 -12.21
N GLY A 217 9.16 -13.46 -11.15
CA GLY A 217 9.31 -12.15 -10.51
C GLY A 217 8.93 -10.97 -11.40
N ARG A 218 7.98 -11.15 -12.34
CA ARG A 218 7.65 -10.18 -13.39
C ARG A 218 6.17 -10.14 -13.73
N TRP A 219 5.74 -9.05 -14.35
CA TRP A 219 4.42 -8.95 -14.98
C TRP A 219 4.38 -9.70 -16.31
N ASN A 220 3.19 -10.18 -16.69
CA ASN A 220 2.96 -10.89 -17.95
C ASN A 220 2.52 -9.98 -19.11
N VAL A 221 2.26 -8.71 -18.83
CA VAL A 221 1.84 -7.70 -19.81
C VAL A 221 2.58 -6.39 -19.53
N VAL A 222 2.63 -5.51 -20.53
CA VAL A 222 3.23 -4.17 -20.41
C VAL A 222 2.46 -3.36 -19.36
N ASP A 223 3.19 -2.60 -18.54
CA ASP A 223 2.61 -1.58 -17.68
C ASP A 223 1.74 -0.58 -18.47
N PRO A 224 0.45 -0.40 -18.12
CA PRO A 224 -0.40 0.62 -18.75
C PRO A 224 0.14 2.05 -18.65
N HIS A 225 1.03 2.33 -17.70
CA HIS A 225 1.72 3.62 -17.54
C HIS A 225 3.24 3.50 -17.74
N GLY A 226 3.69 2.48 -18.48
CA GLY A 226 5.11 2.19 -18.67
C GLY A 226 5.91 3.35 -19.26
N GLU A 227 5.27 4.25 -20.01
CA GLU A 227 5.89 5.46 -20.56
C GLU A 227 6.38 6.47 -19.51
N ARG A 228 5.93 6.35 -18.25
CA ARG A 228 6.35 7.23 -17.15
C ARG A 228 7.74 6.89 -16.61
N TYR A 229 8.33 5.77 -17.04
CA TYR A 229 9.58 5.26 -16.50
C TYR A 229 10.59 5.01 -17.63
N GLU A 230 11.72 5.69 -17.62
CA GLU A 230 12.70 5.62 -18.73
C GLU A 230 13.76 4.53 -18.54
N SER A 231 14.09 4.18 -17.30
CA SER A 231 15.26 3.34 -16.96
C SER A 231 14.92 1.95 -16.44
N ILE A 232 13.65 1.54 -16.57
CA ILE A 232 13.21 0.22 -16.12
C ILE A 232 12.27 -0.47 -17.11
N SER A 233 12.41 -1.78 -17.21
CA SER A 233 11.49 -2.64 -17.95
C SER A 233 10.03 -2.47 -17.51
N ASN A 234 9.12 -2.25 -18.47
CA ASN A 234 7.66 -2.18 -18.24
C ASN A 234 7.03 -3.49 -17.75
N TYR A 235 7.83 -4.56 -17.61
CA TYR A 235 7.43 -5.84 -17.04
C TYR A 235 8.06 -6.07 -15.66
N SER A 236 8.87 -5.14 -15.16
CA SER A 236 9.48 -5.22 -13.84
C SER A 236 8.43 -5.06 -12.76
N TYR A 237 8.52 -5.90 -11.73
CA TYR A 237 7.72 -5.75 -10.53
C TYR A 237 8.43 -4.86 -9.51
N ALA A 238 7.71 -3.88 -8.96
CA ALA A 238 8.14 -3.08 -7.81
C ALA A 238 9.56 -2.50 -7.97
N PHE A 239 9.88 -1.97 -9.14
CA PHE A 239 11.21 -1.47 -9.52
C PHE A 239 12.38 -2.44 -9.26
N ASN A 240 12.13 -3.75 -9.33
CA ASN A 240 13.06 -4.80 -8.92
C ASN A 240 13.50 -4.74 -7.44
N ASN A 241 12.80 -3.99 -6.60
CA ASN A 241 13.03 -3.90 -5.16
C ASN A 241 11.74 -4.20 -4.35
N PRO A 242 11.22 -5.43 -4.44
CA PRO A 242 9.96 -5.81 -3.81
C PRO A 242 10.06 -5.99 -2.29
N ALA A 243 11.25 -5.87 -1.71
CA ALA A 243 11.40 -5.77 -0.25
C ALA A 243 11.01 -4.36 0.27
N ARG A 244 11.01 -3.37 -0.63
CA ARG A 244 10.70 -1.98 -0.33
C ARG A 244 9.43 -1.49 -1.00
N PHE A 245 9.16 -1.86 -2.24
CA PHE A 245 8.08 -1.28 -3.05
C PHE A 245 6.96 -2.28 -3.30
N VAL A 246 5.75 -1.76 -3.52
CA VAL A 246 4.54 -2.51 -3.89
C VAL A 246 3.82 -1.76 -5.00
N ASP A 247 3.26 -2.48 -5.97
CA ASP A 247 2.37 -1.93 -7.00
C ASP A 247 0.96 -2.48 -6.79
N LEU A 248 0.14 -1.78 -5.99
CA LEU A 248 -1.15 -2.30 -5.52
C LEU A 248 -2.22 -2.44 -6.61
N LYS A 249 -2.06 -1.82 -7.78
CA LYS A 249 -3.06 -1.89 -8.86
C LYS A 249 -2.51 -2.49 -10.14
N GLY A 250 -1.23 -2.83 -10.18
CA GLY A 250 -0.56 -3.23 -11.40
C GLY A 250 -0.44 -2.07 -12.41
N ARG A 251 -0.30 -0.81 -11.98
CA ARG A 251 -0.23 0.35 -12.90
C ARG A 251 0.77 1.44 -12.47
N ASP A 252 0.98 1.63 -11.17
CA ASP A 252 1.92 2.62 -10.64
C ASP A 252 2.32 2.21 -9.22
N PRO A 253 3.61 2.30 -8.86
CA PRO A 253 4.02 2.41 -7.46
C PRO A 253 3.85 3.90 -7.04
N GLY A 254 2.98 4.20 -6.06
CA GLY A 254 2.23 5.50 -6.00
C GLY A 254 2.32 6.39 -4.75
N ASP A 255 1.36 7.32 -4.61
CA ASP A 255 1.23 8.36 -3.57
C ASP A 255 1.13 7.82 -2.14
N VAL A 256 1.63 8.56 -1.15
CA VAL A 256 1.55 8.21 0.27
C VAL A 256 0.82 9.28 1.05
N VAL A 257 -0.32 8.89 1.64
CA VAL A 257 -1.13 9.76 2.51
C VAL A 257 -1.06 9.28 3.96
N VAL A 258 -0.51 10.11 4.84
CA VAL A 258 -0.46 9.86 6.29
C VAL A 258 -1.42 10.80 7.01
N VAL A 259 -2.28 10.25 7.85
CA VAL A 259 -3.30 11.02 8.57
C VAL A 259 -3.17 10.76 10.07
N PHE A 260 -2.83 11.77 10.86
CA PHE A 260 -2.76 11.68 12.31
C PHE A 260 -4.04 12.21 12.96
N GLY A 261 -4.72 11.33 13.69
CA GLY A 261 -5.77 11.70 14.63
C GLY A 261 -5.22 12.48 15.83
N GLY A 262 -6.08 13.28 16.46
CA GLY A 262 -5.71 14.09 17.63
C GLY A 262 -6.15 13.46 18.94
N ALA A 263 -5.41 13.76 19.99
CA ALA A 263 -5.67 13.30 21.34
C ALA A 263 -7.07 13.68 21.87
N ASP A 264 -7.78 12.69 22.40
CA ASP A 264 -8.93 12.91 23.26
C ASP A 264 -8.56 12.87 24.74
N LEU A 265 -8.84 13.97 25.45
CA LEU A 265 -8.66 14.08 26.89
C LEU A 265 -9.54 13.07 27.66
N SER A 266 -10.64 12.60 27.07
CA SER A 266 -11.58 11.66 27.68
C SER A 266 -11.33 10.17 27.39
N ARG A 267 -10.24 9.80 26.69
CA ARG A 267 -9.93 8.40 26.29
C ARG A 267 -10.99 7.72 25.39
N ASN A 268 -11.86 8.47 24.73
CA ASN A 268 -12.98 7.99 23.92
C ASN A 268 -12.67 7.91 22.40
N GLY A 269 -11.40 8.00 21.99
CA GLY A 269 -10.99 7.85 20.59
C GLY A 269 -10.73 9.15 19.83
N ASP A 270 -10.54 9.06 18.51
CA ASP A 270 -10.10 10.17 17.66
C ASP A 270 -11.18 11.24 17.41
N ARG A 271 -10.91 12.50 17.79
CA ARG A 271 -11.77 13.67 17.49
C ARG A 271 -11.35 14.45 16.25
N GLY A 272 -10.20 14.10 15.66
CA GLY A 272 -9.68 14.68 14.43
C GLY A 272 -10.31 14.09 13.17
N GLY A 273 -11.13 13.06 13.31
CA GLY A 273 -11.79 12.41 12.18
C GLY A 273 -10.81 11.79 11.19
N ALA A 274 -9.61 11.40 11.62
CA ALA A 274 -8.58 10.82 10.75
C ALA A 274 -9.07 9.60 9.96
N PRO A 275 -9.83 8.65 10.54
CA PRO A 275 -10.46 7.57 9.76
C PRO A 275 -11.39 8.10 8.67
N LEU A 276 -12.21 9.11 8.97
CA LEU A 276 -13.17 9.70 8.03
C LEU A 276 -12.47 10.53 6.93
N ILE A 277 -11.42 11.28 7.28
CA ILE A 277 -10.59 12.01 6.32
C ILE A 277 -9.94 11.01 5.35
N LEU A 278 -9.30 9.97 5.89
CA LEU A 278 -8.64 8.95 5.08
C LEU A 278 -9.66 8.22 4.18
N GLN A 279 -10.83 7.86 4.71
CA GLN A 279 -11.91 7.26 3.93
C GLN A 279 -12.28 8.14 2.73
N LYS A 280 -12.53 9.44 2.95
CA LYS A 280 -12.87 10.36 1.86
C LYS A 280 -11.74 10.55 0.85
N ILE A 281 -10.48 10.48 1.29
CA ILE A 281 -9.32 10.53 0.39
C ILE A 281 -9.20 9.25 -0.44
N ARG A 282 -9.48 8.09 0.15
CA ARG A 282 -9.54 6.80 -0.57
C ARG A 282 -10.60 6.84 -1.66
N GLU A 283 -11.84 7.16 -1.29
CA GLU A 283 -12.96 7.29 -2.22
C GLU A 283 -12.74 8.37 -3.29
N GLY A 284 -12.10 9.48 -2.90
CA GLY A 284 -11.89 10.65 -3.75
C GLY A 284 -10.71 10.50 -4.72
N HIS A 285 -9.68 9.73 -4.35
CA HIS A 285 -8.42 9.66 -5.08
C HIS A 285 -7.77 8.27 -5.06
N LEU A 286 -7.39 7.72 -3.89
CA LEU A 286 -6.50 6.54 -3.84
C LEU A 286 -7.15 5.31 -4.51
N ASP A 287 -8.45 5.09 -4.30
CA ASP A 287 -9.20 3.99 -4.91
C ASP A 287 -9.40 4.18 -6.42
N LYS A 288 -9.27 5.42 -6.92
CA LYS A 288 -9.42 5.76 -8.35
C LYS A 288 -8.10 5.79 -9.09
N ARG A 289 -7.04 6.34 -8.49
CA ARG A 289 -5.78 6.69 -9.15
C ARG A 289 -4.54 5.94 -8.64
N GLY A 290 -4.66 5.21 -7.53
CA GLY A 290 -3.53 4.48 -6.94
C GLY A 290 -2.94 5.22 -5.73
N GLY A 291 -1.92 4.63 -5.11
CA GLY A 291 -1.34 5.11 -3.86
C GLY A 291 -1.88 4.39 -2.61
N VAL A 292 -1.36 4.78 -1.46
CA VAL A 292 -1.70 4.23 -0.14
C VAL A 292 -2.00 5.33 0.86
N GLY A 293 -2.77 4.98 1.88
CA GLY A 293 -2.87 5.86 3.03
C GLY A 293 -3.22 5.15 4.33
N GLN A 294 -2.69 5.68 5.42
CA GLN A 294 -2.79 5.12 6.76
C GLN A 294 -3.14 6.20 7.78
N ALA A 295 -4.09 5.85 8.66
CA ALA A 295 -4.44 6.67 9.80
C ALA A 295 -3.69 6.19 11.05
N PHE A 296 -3.16 7.13 11.82
CA PHE A 296 -2.47 6.87 13.08
C PHE A 296 -3.15 7.67 14.20
N GLN A 297 -3.32 7.06 15.37
CA GLN A 297 -3.89 7.75 16.52
C GLN A 297 -2.78 8.24 17.45
N SER A 298 -2.81 9.53 17.78
CA SER A 298 -1.93 10.09 18.79
C SER A 298 -2.47 9.79 20.20
N THR A 299 -1.62 9.24 21.06
CA THR A 299 -1.96 9.01 22.48
C THR A 299 -1.52 10.19 23.32
N TYR A 300 -2.48 10.86 23.96
CA TYR A 300 -2.18 11.94 24.92
C TYR A 300 -1.44 11.40 26.14
N TRP A 301 -2.00 10.36 26.76
CA TRP A 301 -1.53 9.79 28.01
C TRP A 301 -0.40 8.80 27.71
N GLY A 302 0.85 9.24 27.86
CA GLY A 302 2.03 8.37 27.75
C GLY A 302 3.09 8.79 26.74
N THR A 303 2.87 9.87 26.00
CA THR A 303 3.86 10.43 25.06
C THR A 303 4.35 11.79 25.58
N SER A 304 5.60 11.86 26.04
CA SER A 304 6.29 13.14 26.28
C SER A 304 6.49 13.84 24.93
N LEU A 305 6.16 15.12 24.82
CA LEU A 305 6.33 15.87 23.57
C LEU A 305 7.42 16.92 23.68
N ASP A 306 8.01 17.11 24.85
CA ASP A 306 9.04 18.12 25.07
C ASP A 306 10.44 17.64 24.67
N ASP A 307 10.58 16.38 24.22
CA ASP A 307 11.86 15.81 23.80
C ASP A 307 11.77 15.05 22.47
N SER A 308 12.82 15.18 21.65
CA SER A 308 12.87 14.61 20.30
C SER A 308 12.75 13.08 20.28
N LYS A 309 13.27 12.37 21.30
CA LYS A 309 13.27 10.90 21.31
C LYS A 309 11.86 10.35 21.48
N SER A 310 11.04 11.01 22.29
CA SER A 310 9.64 10.63 22.48
C SER A 310 8.81 10.93 21.22
N LEU A 311 9.08 12.05 20.54
CA LEU A 311 8.47 12.37 19.25
C LEU A 311 8.87 11.37 18.14
N ASP A 312 10.13 10.92 18.12
CA ASP A 312 10.60 9.88 17.19
C ASP A 312 9.85 8.58 17.40
N LYS A 313 9.69 8.13 18.65
CA LYS A 313 8.91 6.93 18.97
C LYS A 313 7.45 7.06 18.53
N ALA A 314 6.82 8.20 18.82
CA ALA A 314 5.42 8.44 18.48
C ALA A 314 5.17 8.52 16.97
N THR A 315 6.18 8.93 16.19
CA THR A 315 6.09 9.02 14.72
C THR A 315 6.69 7.81 14.01
N GLN A 316 7.27 6.83 14.72
CA GLN A 316 8.04 5.74 14.12
C GLN A 316 7.23 4.92 13.11
N TYR A 317 6.03 4.47 13.48
CA TYR A 317 5.20 3.69 12.56
C TYR A 317 4.80 4.46 11.30
N ALA A 318 4.53 5.77 11.42
CA ALA A 318 4.21 6.61 10.27
C ALA A 318 5.43 6.88 9.39
N TYR A 319 6.60 7.06 10.01
CA TYR A 319 7.87 7.18 9.30
C TYR A 319 8.19 5.92 8.50
N ASP A 320 8.08 4.74 9.13
CA ASP A 320 8.30 3.45 8.48
C ASP A 320 7.29 3.21 7.37
N PHE A 321 6.01 3.58 7.58
CA PHE A 321 4.99 3.54 6.54
C PHE A 321 5.35 4.40 5.33
N VAL A 322 5.80 5.65 5.53
CA VAL A 322 6.25 6.50 4.41
C VAL A 322 7.44 5.90 3.70
N LEU A 323 8.44 5.40 4.42
CA LEU A 323 9.62 4.79 3.80
C LEU A 323 9.31 3.52 3.00
N ALA A 324 8.35 2.74 3.48
CA ALA A 324 7.89 1.50 2.86
C ALA A 324 6.97 1.74 1.64
N ASN A 325 6.42 2.95 1.48
CA ASN A 325 5.44 3.20 0.44
C ASN A 325 5.78 4.36 -0.50
N TYR A 326 6.74 5.22 -0.15
CA TYR A 326 7.16 6.32 -1.00
C TYR A 326 8.42 5.97 -1.81
N ASN A 327 8.31 6.15 -3.13
CA ASN A 327 9.33 5.73 -4.08
C ASN A 327 10.42 6.77 -4.27
N LYS A 328 11.65 6.27 -4.40
CA LYS A 328 12.83 7.03 -4.81
C LYS A 328 13.67 6.22 -5.78
N VAL A 329 14.23 6.87 -6.79
CA VAL A 329 15.30 6.31 -7.62
C VAL A 329 16.60 7.03 -7.24
N GLY A 330 17.49 6.34 -6.53
CA GLY A 330 18.70 6.97 -5.99
C GLY A 330 18.40 7.98 -4.87
N GLN A 331 18.78 9.26 -5.06
CA GLN A 331 18.41 10.36 -4.17
C GLN A 331 17.24 11.20 -4.70
N GLU A 332 16.72 10.87 -5.87
CA GLU A 332 15.68 11.65 -6.54
C GLU A 332 14.31 11.02 -6.29
N ASP A 333 13.32 11.87 -6.03
CA ASP A 333 11.93 11.46 -5.91
C ASP A 333 11.41 11.01 -7.29
N VAL A 334 10.60 9.95 -7.32
CA VAL A 334 10.00 9.50 -8.59
C VAL A 334 8.97 10.53 -9.04
N GLU A 335 9.07 10.97 -10.30
CA GLU A 335 8.16 11.96 -10.87
C GLU A 335 6.71 11.44 -10.79
N GLY A 336 5.87 12.20 -10.08
CA GLY A 336 4.44 11.90 -9.91
C GLY A 336 4.00 11.33 -8.56
N GLY A 337 4.91 10.87 -7.70
CA GLY A 337 4.56 10.39 -6.35
C GLY A 337 4.52 11.52 -5.30
N GLN A 338 3.45 11.61 -4.52
CA GLN A 338 3.26 12.65 -3.50
C GLN A 338 3.29 12.12 -2.07
N ILE A 339 3.98 12.81 -1.16
CA ILE A 339 3.80 12.63 0.29
C ILE A 339 2.84 13.71 0.81
N ILE A 340 1.69 13.26 1.30
CA ILE A 340 0.70 14.11 1.95
C ILE A 340 0.60 13.72 3.42
N ILE A 341 0.81 14.67 4.32
CA ILE A 341 0.71 14.46 5.76
C ILE A 341 -0.36 15.39 6.33
N GLN A 342 -1.32 14.84 7.04
CA GLN A 342 -2.31 15.60 7.79
C GLN A 342 -2.19 15.27 9.28
N GLY A 343 -2.40 16.26 10.14
CA GLY A 343 -2.51 16.02 11.58
C GLY A 343 -3.43 17.00 12.30
N TYR A 344 -4.21 16.48 13.24
CA TYR A 344 -5.09 17.26 14.10
C TYR A 344 -4.58 17.37 15.53
N SER A 345 -4.64 18.55 16.15
CA SER A 345 -4.25 18.80 17.54
C SER A 345 -2.85 18.26 17.84
N TYR A 346 -2.72 17.34 18.80
CA TYR A 346 -1.50 16.60 19.08
C TYR A 346 -0.94 15.87 17.85
N GLY A 347 -1.81 15.30 17.01
CA GLY A 347 -1.44 14.73 15.72
C GLY A 347 -0.82 15.76 14.77
N GLY A 348 -1.19 17.05 14.86
CA GLY A 348 -0.56 18.13 14.10
C GLY A 348 0.90 18.37 14.50
N VAL A 349 1.22 18.19 15.79
CA VAL A 349 2.60 18.25 16.30
C VAL A 349 3.41 17.07 15.77
N LEU A 350 2.86 15.86 15.83
CA LEU A 350 3.48 14.65 15.29
C LEU A 350 3.68 14.73 13.78
N ALA A 351 2.69 15.25 13.05
CA ALA A 351 2.76 15.47 11.61
C ALA A 351 3.93 16.40 11.24
N ASN A 352 4.08 17.53 11.95
CA ASN A 352 5.20 18.44 11.71
C ASN A 352 6.56 17.78 12.04
N HIS A 353 6.64 17.04 13.16
CA HIS A 353 7.85 16.30 13.52
C HIS A 353 8.23 15.25 12.46
N LEU A 354 7.24 14.49 11.97
CA LEU A 354 7.44 13.52 10.90
C LEU A 354 8.07 14.17 9.66
N THR A 355 7.64 15.38 9.26
CA THR A 355 8.25 16.05 8.10
C THR A 355 9.74 16.31 8.26
N LYS A 356 10.21 16.59 9.49
CA LYS A 356 11.64 16.82 9.78
C LYS A 356 12.42 15.52 9.71
N ARG A 357 11.86 14.43 10.23
CA ARG A 357 12.46 13.09 10.08
C ARG A 357 12.57 12.69 8.61
N LEU A 358 11.54 12.97 7.82
CA LEU A 358 11.56 12.72 6.38
C LEU A 358 12.61 13.57 5.65
N LYS A 359 12.89 14.80 6.11
CA LYS A 359 14.01 15.62 5.60
C LYS A 359 15.36 14.92 5.79
N GLU A 360 15.58 14.26 6.92
CA GLU A 360 16.81 13.50 7.18
C GLU A 360 16.91 12.28 6.24
N ALA A 361 15.77 11.67 5.89
CA ALA A 361 15.65 10.67 4.84
C ALA A 361 15.66 11.26 3.41
N LYS A 362 15.93 12.57 3.29
CA LYS A 362 15.98 13.36 2.05
C LYS A 362 14.65 13.41 1.28
N LEU A 363 13.53 13.09 1.91
CA LEU A 363 12.21 12.99 1.28
C LEU A 363 11.50 14.34 1.32
N ASP A 364 11.00 14.79 0.17
CA ASP A 364 10.16 15.98 0.11
C ASP A 364 8.69 15.65 0.43
N VAL A 365 8.00 16.59 1.06
CA VAL A 365 6.60 16.50 1.46
C VAL A 365 5.82 17.52 0.67
N ASN A 366 4.99 17.06 -0.27
CA ASN A 366 4.25 17.94 -1.17
C ASN A 366 3.20 18.76 -0.42
N LEU A 367 2.54 18.16 0.58
CA LEU A 367 1.57 18.87 1.40
C LEU A 367 1.58 18.41 2.85
N LEU A 368 1.73 19.38 3.75
CA LEU A 368 1.46 19.23 5.18
C LEU A 368 0.18 20.02 5.54
N VAL A 369 -0.85 19.33 6.01
CA VAL A 369 -2.04 19.97 6.58
C VAL A 369 -2.04 19.83 8.10
N THR A 370 -1.92 20.95 8.81
CA THR A 370 -2.04 20.97 10.27
C THR A 370 -3.37 21.60 10.66
N VAL A 371 -4.10 20.95 11.56
CA VAL A 371 -5.37 21.45 12.08
C VAL A 371 -5.24 21.57 13.59
N ASP A 372 -5.33 22.80 14.08
CA ASP A 372 -5.30 23.16 15.50
C ASP A 372 -4.11 22.55 16.26
N ALA A 373 -2.93 22.50 15.61
CA ALA A 373 -1.74 21.87 16.18
C ALA A 373 -1.45 22.43 17.58
N ALA A 374 -1.40 21.52 18.57
CA ALA A 374 -1.43 21.90 19.98
C ALA A 374 -0.28 22.84 20.36
N ALA A 375 -0.62 24.02 20.89
CA ALA A 375 0.30 25.01 21.44
C ALA A 375 -0.09 25.32 22.88
N GLY A 376 0.66 24.77 23.84
CA GLY A 376 0.35 24.94 25.25
C GLY A 376 1.45 24.40 26.16
N PRO A 377 1.18 24.27 27.47
CA PRO A 377 2.17 23.83 28.45
C PRO A 377 2.85 22.49 28.13
N GLU A 378 2.13 21.58 27.47
CA GLU A 378 2.59 20.23 27.10
C GLU A 378 3.30 20.16 25.73
N SER A 379 3.45 21.30 25.04
CA SER A 379 4.12 21.38 23.73
C SER A 379 4.93 22.67 23.56
N SER A 380 5.17 23.41 24.63
CA SER A 380 5.79 24.73 24.59
C SER A 380 7.25 24.70 24.11
N ASN A 381 7.90 23.55 24.25
CA ASN A 381 9.28 23.33 23.81
C ASN A 381 9.38 22.70 22.41
N VAL A 382 8.23 22.40 21.77
CA VAL A 382 8.24 21.78 20.44
C VAL A 382 8.49 22.82 19.36
N ASP A 383 9.45 22.51 18.48
CA ASP A 383 9.69 23.32 17.30
C ASP A 383 8.54 23.16 16.29
N ARG A 384 7.75 24.22 16.16
CA ARG A 384 6.59 24.33 15.27
C ARG A 384 6.91 25.01 13.94
N THR A 385 8.20 25.20 13.63
CA THR A 385 8.60 25.67 12.31
C THR A 385 8.37 24.56 11.28
N ILE A 386 7.91 24.96 10.10
CA ILE A 386 7.72 24.07 8.96
C ILE A 386 9.08 23.81 8.32
N SER A 387 9.39 22.53 8.19
CA SER A 387 10.62 22.05 7.59
C SER A 387 10.75 22.48 6.12
N SER A 388 11.98 22.62 5.64
CA SER A 388 12.28 23.12 4.29
C SER A 388 11.99 22.12 3.17
N ASN A 389 11.85 20.82 3.49
CA ASN A 389 11.42 19.76 2.57
C ASN A 389 9.89 19.74 2.38
N VAL A 390 9.15 20.59 3.08
CA VAL A 390 7.69 20.72 2.89
C VAL A 390 7.43 21.76 1.81
N GLU A 391 6.93 21.36 0.65
CA GLU A 391 6.61 22.26 -0.47
C GLU A 391 5.47 23.22 -0.10
N LYS A 392 4.41 22.68 0.50
CA LYS A 392 3.22 23.44 0.89
C LYS A 392 2.71 23.04 2.27
N ASN A 393 2.45 24.02 3.11
CA ASN A 393 1.73 23.85 4.37
C ASN A 393 0.43 24.64 4.38
N ILE A 394 -0.67 23.97 4.73
CA ILE A 394 -1.94 24.60 5.05
C ILE A 394 -2.19 24.40 6.54
N ASN A 395 -2.27 25.50 7.28
CA ASN A 395 -2.48 25.49 8.71
C ASN A 395 -3.84 26.08 9.06
N TYR A 396 -4.77 25.23 9.47
CA TYR A 396 -6.04 25.63 10.05
C TYR A 396 -5.85 25.77 11.56
N TYR A 397 -6.02 26.95 12.14
CA TYR A 397 -5.74 27.17 13.57
C TYR A 397 -6.87 27.93 14.27
N GLN A 398 -7.02 27.67 15.56
CA GLN A 398 -7.97 28.34 16.45
C GLN A 398 -7.20 29.00 17.59
N THR A 399 -7.54 30.23 17.94
CA THR A 399 -6.83 30.96 19.01
C THR A 399 -7.49 30.81 20.38
N THR A 400 -8.74 30.31 20.42
CA THR A 400 -9.50 30.06 21.64
C THR A 400 -8.84 28.93 22.46
N PRO A 401 -8.46 29.16 23.73
CA PRO A 401 -7.82 28.11 24.55
C PRO A 401 -8.78 26.98 24.97
N SER A 402 -8.27 25.75 25.02
CA SER A 402 -8.86 24.60 25.72
C SER A 402 -8.98 24.82 27.24
N LEU A 403 -9.72 23.92 27.89
CA LEU A 403 -9.74 23.75 29.35
C LEU A 403 -8.34 23.56 29.96
N ILE A 404 -7.37 23.04 29.20
CA ILE A 404 -5.98 22.83 29.63
C ILE A 404 -5.02 23.92 29.12
N ARG A 405 -5.55 25.06 28.67
CA ARG A 405 -4.80 26.24 28.17
C ARG A 405 -3.97 26.01 26.89
N SER A 406 -4.10 24.87 26.23
CA SER A 406 -3.62 24.65 24.86
C SER A 406 -4.49 25.40 23.85
N ARG A 407 -3.91 25.89 22.75
CA ARG A 407 -4.58 26.53 21.60
C ARG A 407 -3.86 26.21 20.30
N GLY A 408 -4.47 26.46 19.15
CA GLY A 408 -3.75 26.53 17.88
C GLY A 408 -2.96 27.83 17.73
N ASP A 409 -2.03 27.87 16.79
CA ASP A 409 -1.23 29.06 16.47
C ASP A 409 -0.86 29.06 14.98
N ARG A 410 -0.33 30.19 14.51
CA ARG A 410 0.18 30.31 13.15
C ARG A 410 1.48 29.52 13.00
N ASN A 411 1.57 28.69 11.98
CA ASN A 411 2.82 28.06 11.56
C ASN A 411 3.74 29.09 10.91
N LYS A 412 5.05 28.90 11.11
CA LYS A 412 6.12 29.77 10.62
C LYS A 412 7.13 28.95 9.82
N LYS A 413 7.84 29.60 8.90
CA LYS A 413 8.97 28.99 8.19
C LYS A 413 10.13 28.77 9.16
N GLY A 414 10.87 27.67 9.01
CA GLY A 414 12.17 27.51 9.66
C GLY A 414 13.21 28.46 9.07
N ASP A 415 14.26 28.78 9.82
CA ASP A 415 15.35 29.62 9.34
C ASP A 415 16.16 28.89 8.25
N GLY A 416 16.52 29.59 7.17
CA GLY A 416 17.53 29.13 6.20
C GLY A 416 17.10 28.97 4.73
N ASP A 417 15.81 28.97 4.38
CA ASP A 417 15.41 28.86 2.96
C ASP A 417 14.05 29.53 2.69
N LYS A 418 14.07 30.84 2.45
CA LYS A 418 12.86 31.66 2.33
C LYS A 418 11.98 31.32 1.10
N ASN A 419 12.47 30.51 0.15
CA ASN A 419 11.87 30.38 -1.18
C ASN A 419 11.33 28.99 -1.55
N LYS A 420 11.56 27.93 -0.75
CA LYS A 420 11.12 26.57 -1.13
C LYS A 420 9.73 26.15 -0.63
N ASN A 421 9.25 26.75 0.47
CA ASN A 421 7.98 26.36 1.09
C ASN A 421 6.91 27.45 1.04
N THR A 422 5.66 27.08 0.78
CA THR A 422 4.49 27.97 0.85
C THR A 422 3.69 27.68 2.12
N ILE A 423 3.38 28.70 2.93
CA ILE A 423 2.60 28.53 4.18
C ILE A 423 1.33 29.35 4.09
N ARG A 424 0.18 28.68 4.16
CA ARG A 424 -1.15 29.31 4.23
C ARG A 424 -1.76 29.10 5.61
N ASN A 425 -1.79 30.15 6.42
CA ASN A 425 -2.45 30.15 7.73
C ASN A 425 -3.91 30.60 7.61
N ILE A 426 -4.85 29.77 8.06
CA ILE A 426 -6.29 29.97 7.99
C ILE A 426 -6.86 29.95 9.42
N ASP A 427 -7.35 31.09 9.90
CA ASP A 427 -8.02 31.18 11.19
C ASP A 427 -9.45 30.63 11.07
N VAL A 428 -9.74 29.56 11.81
CA VAL A 428 -11.05 28.89 11.82
C VAL A 428 -11.82 29.08 13.12
N SER A 429 -11.39 30.01 13.97
CA SER A 429 -12.05 30.32 15.25
C SER A 429 -13.52 30.73 15.11
N LYS A 430 -13.96 31.16 13.92
CA LYS A 430 -15.35 31.52 13.60
C LYS A 430 -16.19 30.37 13.04
N ILE A 431 -15.56 29.26 12.65
CA ILE A 431 -16.22 28.11 12.02
C ILE A 431 -16.59 27.11 13.12
N THR A 432 -15.65 26.85 14.02
CA THR A 432 -15.76 25.87 15.10
C THR A 432 -16.13 26.53 16.43
N ASN A 433 -17.18 26.04 17.10
CA ASN A 433 -17.68 26.63 18.35
C ASN A 433 -16.90 26.20 19.61
N GLU A 434 -16.07 25.17 19.52
CA GLU A 434 -15.27 24.66 20.64
C GLU A 434 -13.86 24.33 20.17
N HIS A 435 -12.85 24.76 20.94
CA HIS A 435 -11.49 24.33 20.73
C HIS A 435 -11.36 22.84 21.07
N GLY A 436 -10.67 22.07 20.23
CA GLY A 436 -10.65 20.61 20.36
C GLY A 436 -11.79 19.87 19.62
N LYS A 437 -12.50 20.54 18.69
CA LYS A 437 -13.39 19.88 17.72
C LYS A 437 -13.12 20.31 16.28
N ILE A 438 -13.14 19.35 15.36
CA ILE A 438 -13.32 19.59 13.92
C ILE A 438 -14.82 19.47 13.62
N ASP A 439 -15.45 20.52 13.11
CA ASP A 439 -16.81 20.41 12.57
C ASP A 439 -16.81 19.90 11.12
N ASP A 440 -17.99 19.53 10.62
CA ASP A 440 -18.17 18.97 9.28
C ASP A 440 -17.64 19.88 8.17
N LYS A 441 -17.73 21.21 8.36
CA LYS A 441 -17.29 22.20 7.38
C LYS A 441 -15.77 22.27 7.32
N LEU A 442 -15.10 22.27 8.46
CA LEU A 442 -13.64 22.23 8.54
C LEU A 442 -13.10 20.90 8.00
N LEU A 443 -13.73 19.78 8.36
CA LEU A 443 -13.42 18.45 7.81
C LEU A 443 -13.48 18.45 6.29
N GLN A 444 -14.56 19.00 5.71
CA GLN A 444 -14.74 19.07 4.27
C GLN A 444 -13.66 19.93 3.60
N ASN A 445 -13.28 21.06 4.20
CA ASN A 445 -12.21 21.91 3.67
C ASN A 445 -10.86 21.20 3.65
N VAL A 446 -10.52 20.48 4.74
CA VAL A 446 -9.28 19.68 4.83
C VAL A 446 -9.24 18.62 3.74
N VAL A 447 -10.32 17.85 3.59
CA VAL A 447 -10.44 16.81 2.55
C VAL A 447 -10.31 17.41 1.15
N ASN A 448 -10.99 18.53 0.88
CA ASN A 448 -10.95 19.19 -0.42
C ASN A 448 -9.54 19.70 -0.77
N ASP A 449 -8.82 20.27 0.20
CA ASP A 449 -7.44 20.73 -0.03
C ASP A 449 -6.49 19.57 -0.32
N ILE A 450 -6.65 18.44 0.37
CA ILE A 450 -5.86 17.22 0.11
C ILE A 450 -6.19 16.66 -1.28
N LEU A 451 -7.47 16.50 -1.61
CA LEU A 451 -7.90 16.02 -2.92
C LEU A 451 -7.47 16.95 -4.05
N LYS A 452 -7.40 18.25 -3.82
CA LYS A 452 -6.90 19.22 -4.81
C LYS A 452 -5.41 19.10 -5.06
N GLN A 453 -4.63 18.66 -4.07
CA GLN A 453 -3.20 18.42 -4.24
C GLN A 453 -2.93 17.11 -5.00
N LEU A 454 -3.71 16.08 -4.65
CA LEU A 454 -3.60 14.76 -5.24
C LEU A 454 -4.11 14.70 -6.70
N ASN A 455 -5.14 15.49 -7.05
CA ASN A 455 -5.77 15.45 -8.37
C ASN A 455 -5.21 16.45 -9.38
#